data_AF-A0A7V9UTU6-F1
#
_entry.id   AF-A0A7V9UTU6-F1
#
_cell.length_a   1.000
_cell.length_b   1.000
_cell.length_c   1.000
_cell.angle_alpha   90.00
_cell.angle_beta   90.00
_cell.angle_gamma   90.00
#
_symmetry.space_group_name_H-M   'P 1'
#
loop_
_entity.id
_entity.type
_entity.pdbx_description
1 polymer ?
#
loop_
_entity_poly.entity_id
_entity_poly.type
_entity_poly.pdbx_seq_one_letter_code
_entity_poly.pdbx_strand_id
1 'polypeptide(L)'
;VASSLRDMILSLDTAKETNRLEQSAEAGKRAEERRKSPAAQTISVAIENPVTNKLLEIQKIIETKNYPQASAELKQLLEKNPADSRIFYNIGRVASLSAENIEDADLQNQKLQEAKAAYGNVISSATPNTDKALLSLTYVSLARIYEFYDDKAYAVKLYDEAIKLREITGGAYREAIKGKERLLKNQ
;
A
#
# COMPACT_ATOMS: atom_id res chain seq x y z
N VAL A 1 37.04 4.32 30.51
CA VAL A 1 36.98 4.92 31.85
C VAL A 1 35.51 5.18 32.14
N ALA A 2 34.94 4.50 33.13
CA ALA A 2 33.51 4.57 33.44
C ALA A 2 33.16 5.95 34.02
N SER A 3 32.25 6.69 33.40
CA SER A 3 31.66 7.91 33.97
C SER A 3 30.78 7.50 35.15
N SER A 4 31.16 7.90 36.36
CA SER A 4 30.42 7.51 37.56
C SER A 4 29.09 8.26 37.63
N LEU A 5 28.04 7.63 38.18
CA LEU A 5 26.72 8.25 38.43
C LEU A 5 26.83 9.57 39.22
N ARG A 6 27.90 9.74 40.01
CA ARG A 6 28.19 10.98 40.75
C ARG A 6 28.57 12.15 39.84
N ASP A 7 29.30 11.91 38.76
CA ASP A 7 29.67 12.94 37.78
C ASP A 7 28.46 13.41 36.97
N MET A 8 27.49 12.51 36.75
CA MET A 8 26.22 12.84 36.09
C MET A 8 25.35 13.74 36.99
N ILE A 9 25.26 13.44 38.28
CA ILE A 9 24.47 14.22 39.25
C ILE A 9 25.08 15.62 39.51
N LEU A 10 26.41 15.74 39.49
CA LEU A 10 27.08 17.04 39.65
C LEU A 10 26.97 17.94 38.40
N SER A 11 26.65 17.37 37.23
CA SER A 11 26.44 18.09 35.98
C SER A 11 25.00 18.55 35.74
N LEU A 12 24.07 18.20 36.64
CA LEU A 12 22.67 18.65 36.59
C LEU A 12 22.59 20.14 36.97
N ASP A 13 22.59 20.98 35.94
CA ASP A 13 22.23 22.39 36.05
C ASP A 13 20.71 22.51 35.93
N THR A 14 20.04 22.70 37.06
CA THR A 14 18.57 22.73 37.16
C THR A 14 17.96 23.86 36.33
N ALA A 15 18.68 24.96 36.10
CA ALA A 15 18.24 26.03 35.22
C ALA A 15 18.31 25.63 33.73
N LYS A 16 19.32 24.84 33.34
CA LYS A 16 19.40 24.25 31.99
C LYS A 16 18.38 23.13 31.77
N GLU A 17 18.10 22.32 32.79
CA GLU A 17 17.08 21.26 32.67
C GLU A 17 15.66 21.83 32.57
N THR A 18 15.37 22.93 33.28
CA THR A 18 14.09 23.63 33.16
C THR A 18 13.90 24.18 31.74
N ASN A 19 14.93 24.81 31.16
CA ASN A 19 14.92 25.26 29.76
C ASN A 19 14.79 24.12 28.74
N ARG A 20 15.35 22.93 29.03
CA ARG A 20 15.19 21.73 28.16
C ARG A 20 13.76 21.20 28.17
N LEU A 21 13.09 21.23 29.32
CA LEU A 21 11.69 20.82 29.44
C LEU A 21 10.76 21.83 28.75
N GLU A 22 11.03 23.13 28.88
CA GLU A 22 10.28 24.17 28.16
C GLU A 22 10.47 24.08 26.64
N GLN A 23 11.70 23.90 26.15
CA GLN A 23 11.97 23.67 24.72
C GLN A 23 11.32 22.38 24.19
N SER A 24 11.28 21.31 25.00
CA SER A 24 10.59 20.06 24.64
C SER A 24 9.07 20.20 24.66
N ALA A 25 8.52 20.97 25.61
CA ALA A 25 7.10 21.28 25.68
C ALA A 25 6.66 22.18 24.52
N GLU A 26 7.51 23.13 24.10
CA GLU A 26 7.25 24.02 22.98
C GLU A 26 7.48 23.34 21.62
N ALA A 27 8.39 22.37 21.52
CA ALA A 27 8.51 21.47 20.38
C ALA A 27 7.31 20.52 20.28
N GLY A 28 6.82 20.01 21.43
CA GLY A 28 5.60 19.21 21.53
C GLY A 28 4.35 20.00 21.14
N LYS A 29 4.20 21.23 21.65
CA LYS A 29 3.11 22.14 21.28
C LYS A 29 3.18 22.53 19.80
N ARG A 30 4.36 22.81 19.23
CA ARG A 30 4.50 23.04 17.77
C ARG A 30 4.21 21.80 16.92
N ALA A 31 4.49 20.59 17.42
CA ALA A 31 4.14 19.34 16.74
C ALA A 31 2.63 19.04 16.83
N GLU A 32 1.99 19.32 17.97
CA GLU A 32 0.54 19.23 18.13
C GLU A 32 -0.20 20.33 17.37
N GLU A 33 0.32 21.56 17.34
CA GLU A 33 -0.22 22.64 16.51
C GLU A 33 -0.03 22.32 15.04
N ARG A 34 1.08 21.71 14.59
CA ARG A 34 1.18 21.18 13.21
C ARG A 34 0.20 20.05 12.92
N ARG A 35 -0.21 19.26 13.93
CA ARG A 35 -1.28 18.25 13.81
C ARG A 35 -2.69 18.84 13.86
N LYS A 36 -2.88 19.97 14.55
CA LYS A 36 -4.16 20.69 14.71
C LYS A 36 -4.35 21.84 13.70
N SER A 37 -3.29 22.23 12.99
CA SER A 37 -3.32 23.15 11.86
C SER A 37 -3.89 22.40 10.65
N PRO A 38 -4.88 22.93 9.93
CA PRO A 38 -5.41 22.32 8.71
C PRO A 38 -4.43 22.36 7.51
N ALA A 39 -3.12 22.43 7.75
CA ALA A 39 -2.07 22.68 6.75
C ALA A 39 -1.13 21.48 6.52
N ALA A 40 -1.55 20.26 6.87
CA ALA A 40 -1.12 19.04 6.19
C ALA A 40 -2.27 18.38 5.40
N GLN A 41 -3.38 19.10 5.26
CA GLN A 41 -4.30 18.93 4.15
C GLN A 41 -3.79 19.82 3.02
N THR A 42 -2.79 19.35 2.26
CA THR A 42 -2.82 19.65 0.84
C THR A 42 -4.02 18.89 0.26
N ILE A 43 -5.23 19.35 0.58
CA ILE A 43 -6.37 19.25 -0.33
C ILE A 43 -6.03 20.26 -1.43
N SER A 44 -5.06 19.86 -2.25
CA SER A 44 -4.95 20.32 -3.62
C SER A 44 -6.35 20.26 -4.17
N VAL A 45 -6.89 21.43 -4.52
CA VAL A 45 -8.05 21.66 -5.37
C VAL A 45 -8.54 20.34 -5.96
N ALA A 46 -9.52 19.73 -5.31
CA ALA A 46 -10.20 18.57 -5.82
C ALA A 46 -10.91 19.03 -7.09
N ILE A 47 -10.20 18.95 -8.22
CA ILE A 47 -10.84 18.52 -9.44
C ILE A 47 -11.40 17.16 -9.05
N GLU A 48 -12.65 17.12 -8.64
CA GLU A 48 -13.36 15.90 -8.27
C GLU A 48 -13.28 14.98 -9.49
N ASN A 49 -12.26 14.11 -9.51
CA ASN A 49 -12.13 13.14 -10.56
C ASN A 49 -13.25 12.12 -10.30
N PRO A 50 -14.26 12.02 -11.17
CA PRO A 50 -15.43 11.18 -10.93
C PRO A 50 -15.04 9.71 -10.74
N VAL A 51 -13.92 9.28 -11.33
CA VAL A 51 -13.36 7.94 -11.12
C VAL A 51 -12.88 7.76 -9.68
N THR A 52 -12.18 8.75 -9.12
CA THR A 52 -11.71 8.69 -7.73
C THR A 52 -12.88 8.58 -6.76
N ASN A 53 -13.92 9.40 -6.92
CA ASN A 53 -15.11 9.33 -6.06
C ASN A 53 -15.79 7.96 -6.18
N LYS A 54 -15.94 7.44 -7.40
CA LYS A 54 -16.55 6.14 -7.60
C LYS A 54 -15.73 4.99 -7.01
N LEU A 55 -14.40 5.05 -7.12
CA LEU A 55 -13.51 4.06 -6.48
C LEU A 55 -13.62 4.10 -4.94
N LEU A 56 -13.83 5.27 -4.34
CA LEU A 56 -14.07 5.39 -2.90
C LEU A 56 -15.42 4.80 -2.48
N GLU A 57 -16.46 4.94 -3.29
CA GLU A 57 -17.75 4.26 -3.05
C GLU A 57 -17.59 2.73 -3.14
N ILE A 58 -16.93 2.26 -4.19
CA ILE A 58 -16.65 0.83 -4.39
C ILE A 58 -15.82 0.28 -3.22
N GLN A 59 -14.85 1.05 -2.71
CA GLN A 59 -14.06 0.66 -1.56
C GLN A 59 -14.92 0.35 -0.33
N LYS A 60 -16.01 1.11 -0.09
CA LYS A 60 -16.96 0.82 1.00
C LYS A 60 -17.70 -0.51 0.77
N ILE A 61 -18.01 -0.84 -0.49
CA ILE A 61 -18.64 -2.12 -0.85
C ILE A 61 -17.67 -3.30 -0.64
N ILE A 62 -16.38 -3.08 -0.93
CA ILE A 62 -15.32 -4.07 -0.65
C ILE A 62 -15.18 -4.29 0.86
N GLU A 63 -15.27 -3.23 1.67
CA GLU A 63 -15.20 -3.31 3.14
C GLU A 63 -16.35 -4.09 3.76
N THR A 64 -17.55 -4.05 3.16
CA THR A 64 -18.69 -4.90 3.54
C THR A 64 -18.62 -6.30 2.95
N LYS A 65 -17.49 -6.67 2.30
CA LYS A 65 -17.24 -7.95 1.63
C LYS A 65 -18.24 -8.31 0.53
N ASN A 66 -18.95 -7.32 -0.02
CA ASN A 66 -19.87 -7.54 -1.13
C ASN A 66 -19.10 -7.53 -2.47
N TYR A 67 -18.26 -8.54 -2.67
CA TYR A 67 -17.41 -8.66 -3.85
C TYR A 67 -18.17 -8.77 -5.19
N PRO A 68 -19.33 -9.46 -5.27
CA PRO A 68 -20.12 -9.48 -6.51
C PRO A 68 -20.56 -8.08 -6.94
N GLN A 69 -21.07 -7.26 -6.02
CA GLN A 69 -21.46 -5.89 -6.32
C GLN A 69 -20.24 -5.03 -6.68
N ALA A 70 -19.16 -5.12 -5.91
CA ALA A 70 -17.93 -4.36 -6.20
C ALA A 70 -17.36 -4.70 -7.59
N SER A 71 -17.37 -5.98 -7.98
CA SER A 71 -16.93 -6.42 -9.31
C SER A 71 -17.81 -5.85 -10.43
N ALA A 72 -19.14 -5.86 -10.25
CA ALA A 72 -20.07 -5.29 -11.22
C ALA A 72 -19.86 -3.77 -11.39
N GLU A 73 -19.73 -3.03 -10.30
CA GLU A 73 -19.50 -1.57 -10.36
C GLU A 73 -18.14 -1.22 -10.96
N LEU A 74 -17.08 -2.00 -10.68
CA LEU A 74 -15.77 -1.81 -11.30
C LEU A 74 -15.78 -2.06 -12.80
N LYS A 75 -16.51 -3.09 -13.27
CA LYS A 75 -16.66 -3.37 -14.70
C LYS A 75 -17.36 -2.23 -15.42
N GLN A 76 -18.46 -1.72 -14.85
CA GLN A 76 -19.16 -0.54 -15.39
C GLN A 76 -18.28 0.72 -15.38
N LEU A 77 -17.46 0.89 -14.34
CA LEU A 77 -16.54 2.02 -14.26
C LEU A 77 -15.44 1.91 -15.32
N LEU A 78 -14.96 0.69 -15.59
CA LEU A 78 -13.96 0.41 -16.62
C LEU A 78 -14.48 0.69 -18.02
N GLU A 79 -15.72 0.29 -18.34
CA GLU A 79 -16.34 0.58 -19.64
C GLU A 79 -16.35 2.08 -19.96
N LYS A 80 -16.57 2.91 -18.94
CA LYS A 80 -16.57 4.37 -19.06
C LYS A 80 -15.16 4.98 -19.05
N ASN A 81 -14.17 4.27 -18.51
CA ASN A 81 -12.82 4.79 -18.28
C ASN A 81 -11.77 3.70 -18.58
N PRO A 82 -11.66 3.23 -19.84
CA PRO A 82 -10.87 2.04 -20.18
C PRO A 82 -9.35 2.20 -19.99
N ALA A 83 -8.87 3.44 -19.85
CA ALA A 83 -7.45 3.75 -19.70
C ALA A 83 -6.99 3.91 -18.24
N ASP A 84 -7.90 3.84 -17.25
CA ASP A 84 -7.52 4.11 -15.86
C ASP A 84 -7.01 2.84 -15.16
N SER A 85 -5.69 2.78 -14.99
CA SER A 85 -4.99 1.65 -14.35
C SER A 85 -5.45 1.37 -12.91
N ARG A 86 -6.03 2.35 -12.21
CA ARG A 86 -6.54 2.16 -10.83
C ARG A 86 -7.77 1.26 -10.82
N ILE A 87 -8.58 1.29 -11.88
CA ILE A 87 -9.75 0.42 -12.00
C ILE A 87 -9.31 -1.03 -12.15
N PHE A 88 -8.35 -1.29 -13.05
CA PHE A 88 -7.76 -2.63 -13.23
C PHE A 88 -7.17 -3.18 -11.93
N TYR A 89 -6.44 -2.36 -11.17
CA TYR A 89 -5.91 -2.79 -9.87
C TYR A 89 -7.02 -3.20 -8.90
N ASN A 90 -8.10 -2.42 -8.81
CA ASN A 90 -9.22 -2.73 -7.93
C ASN A 90 -10.01 -3.97 -8.40
N ILE A 91 -10.16 -4.19 -9.70
CA ILE A 91 -10.71 -5.46 -10.24
C ILE A 91 -9.85 -6.63 -9.77
N GLY A 92 -8.53 -6.52 -9.90
CA GLY A 92 -7.60 -7.56 -9.45
C GLY A 92 -7.75 -7.84 -7.96
N ARG A 93 -7.83 -6.79 -7.14
CA ARG A 93 -7.99 -6.90 -5.69
C ARG A 93 -9.31 -7.55 -5.29
N VAL A 94 -10.42 -7.17 -5.93
CA VAL A 94 -11.74 -7.79 -5.66
C VAL A 94 -11.74 -9.26 -6.07
N ALA A 95 -11.13 -9.61 -7.20
CA ALA A 95 -11.02 -10.98 -7.65
C ALA A 95 -10.17 -11.84 -6.68
N SER A 96 -9.03 -11.33 -6.20
CA SER A 96 -8.22 -12.00 -5.17
C SER A 96 -8.98 -12.20 -3.86
N LEU A 97 -9.64 -11.16 -3.35
CA LEU A 97 -10.44 -11.26 -2.12
C LEU A 97 -11.63 -12.21 -2.26
N SER A 98 -12.24 -12.28 -3.45
CA SER A 98 -13.29 -13.24 -3.74
C SER A 98 -12.76 -14.67 -3.68
N ALA A 99 -11.57 -14.91 -4.24
CA ALA A 99 -10.94 -16.23 -4.27
C ALA A 99 -10.63 -16.79 -2.87
N GLU A 100 -10.32 -15.93 -1.90
CA GLU A 100 -10.02 -16.35 -0.51
C GLU A 100 -11.16 -17.10 0.17
N ASN A 101 -12.41 -16.88 -0.26
CA ASN A 101 -13.61 -17.46 0.37
C ASN A 101 -14.26 -18.57 -0.48
N ILE A 102 -13.61 -19.01 -1.55
CA ILE A 102 -14.10 -20.07 -2.43
C ILE A 102 -13.42 -21.39 -2.08
N GLU A 103 -14.20 -22.41 -1.73
CA GLU A 103 -13.72 -23.76 -1.43
C GLU A 103 -13.49 -24.61 -2.69
N ASP A 104 -14.30 -24.36 -3.73
CA ASP A 104 -14.17 -25.04 -5.01
C ASP A 104 -12.88 -24.59 -5.72
N ALA A 105 -11.95 -25.52 -5.92
CA ALA A 105 -10.63 -25.23 -6.45
C ALA A 105 -10.67 -24.65 -7.88
N ASP A 106 -11.62 -25.06 -8.71
CA ASP A 106 -11.75 -24.58 -10.08
C ASP A 106 -12.28 -23.14 -10.08
N LEU A 107 -13.29 -22.84 -9.27
CA LEU A 107 -13.82 -21.49 -9.11
C LEU A 107 -12.80 -20.54 -8.46
N GLN A 108 -12.03 -21.02 -7.47
CA GLN A 108 -10.96 -20.25 -6.85
C GLN A 108 -9.88 -19.92 -7.90
N ASN A 109 -9.48 -20.91 -8.69
CA ASN A 109 -8.52 -20.72 -9.77
C ASN A 109 -9.01 -19.74 -10.83
N GLN A 110 -10.28 -19.81 -11.24
CA GLN A 110 -10.86 -18.84 -12.17
C GLN A 110 -10.76 -17.41 -11.62
N LYS A 111 -11.04 -17.21 -10.33
CA LYS A 111 -10.91 -15.88 -9.70
C LYS A 111 -9.48 -15.40 -9.60
N LEU A 112 -8.52 -16.28 -9.31
CA LEU A 112 -7.12 -15.91 -9.30
C LEU A 112 -6.58 -15.61 -10.71
N GLN A 113 -7.07 -16.27 -11.76
CA GLN A 113 -6.74 -15.90 -13.14
C GLN A 113 -7.37 -14.54 -13.53
N GLU A 114 -8.61 -14.27 -13.12
CA GLU A 114 -9.23 -12.93 -13.28
C GLU A 114 -8.37 -11.86 -12.60
N ALA A 115 -7.89 -12.13 -11.37
CA ALA A 115 -7.01 -11.22 -10.65
C ALA A 115 -5.68 -10.99 -11.37
N LYS A 116 -5.04 -12.08 -11.83
CA LYS A 116 -3.77 -12.03 -12.56
C LYS A 116 -3.89 -11.22 -13.84
N ALA A 117 -4.96 -11.42 -14.61
CA ALA A 117 -5.22 -10.68 -15.84
C ALA A 117 -5.41 -9.19 -15.55
N ALA A 118 -6.21 -8.84 -14.54
CA ALA A 118 -6.47 -7.46 -14.17
C ALA A 118 -5.19 -6.73 -13.71
N TYR A 119 -4.38 -7.35 -12.85
CA TYR A 119 -3.09 -6.79 -12.46
C TYR A 119 -2.09 -6.69 -13.63
N GLY A 120 -2.08 -7.67 -14.53
CA GLY A 120 -1.31 -7.60 -15.77
C GLY A 120 -1.69 -6.40 -16.64
N ASN A 121 -2.98 -6.04 -16.69
CA ASN A 121 -3.44 -4.85 -17.41
C ASN A 121 -2.95 -3.54 -16.77
N VAL A 122 -2.75 -3.48 -15.45
CA VAL A 122 -2.14 -2.31 -14.80
C VAL A 122 -0.71 -2.10 -15.32
N ILE A 123 0.09 -3.18 -15.38
CA ILE A 123 1.48 -3.12 -15.87
C ILE A 123 1.50 -2.82 -17.36
N SER A 124 0.63 -3.44 -18.14
CA SER A 124 0.60 -3.30 -19.61
C SER A 124 0.13 -1.91 -20.05
N SER A 125 -0.71 -1.25 -19.24
CA SER A 125 -1.15 0.14 -19.46
C SER A 125 -0.25 1.17 -18.77
N ALA A 126 0.83 0.74 -18.11
CA ALA A 126 1.69 1.65 -17.37
C ALA A 126 2.41 2.62 -18.31
N THR A 127 2.41 3.88 -17.92
CA THR A 127 3.16 4.96 -18.57
C THR A 127 4.25 5.45 -17.62
N PRO A 128 5.22 6.27 -18.07
CA PRO A 128 6.20 6.89 -17.18
C PRO A 128 5.58 7.73 -16.04
N ASN A 129 4.33 8.17 -16.21
CA ASN A 129 3.58 8.97 -15.24
C ASN A 129 2.66 8.12 -14.34
N THR A 130 2.59 6.80 -14.55
CA THR A 130 1.79 5.93 -13.70
C THR A 130 2.34 5.94 -12.27
N ASP A 131 1.43 6.01 -11.30
CA ASP A 131 1.78 6.02 -9.89
C ASP A 131 2.63 4.78 -9.52
N LYS A 132 3.84 5.03 -9.03
CA LYS A 132 4.78 3.99 -8.62
C LYS A 132 4.28 3.21 -7.40
N ALA A 133 3.49 3.82 -6.52
CA ALA A 133 2.87 3.10 -5.41
C ALA A 133 1.89 2.03 -5.92
N LEU A 134 1.07 2.40 -6.92
CA LEU A 134 0.16 1.47 -7.61
C LEU A 134 0.92 0.31 -8.27
N LEU A 135 2.02 0.60 -8.98
CA LEU A 135 2.85 -0.44 -9.59
C LEU A 135 3.49 -1.35 -8.54
N SER A 136 4.00 -0.79 -7.45
CA SER A 136 4.58 -1.55 -6.33
C SER A 136 3.57 -2.52 -5.72
N LEU A 137 2.34 -2.05 -5.45
CA LEU A 137 1.24 -2.88 -4.97
C LEU A 137 0.88 -3.98 -5.97
N THR A 138 0.81 -3.64 -7.26
CA THR A 138 0.46 -4.59 -8.33
C THR A 138 1.47 -5.72 -8.44
N TYR A 139 2.77 -5.40 -8.44
CA TYR A 139 3.83 -6.42 -8.49
C TYR A 139 3.78 -7.35 -7.28
N VAL A 140 3.56 -6.82 -6.08
CA VAL A 140 3.42 -7.64 -4.86
C VAL A 140 2.19 -8.54 -4.92
N SER A 141 1.05 -8.01 -5.38
CA SER A 141 -0.18 -8.81 -5.51
C SER A 141 -0.02 -9.93 -6.54
N LEU A 142 0.62 -9.66 -7.69
CA LEU A 142 0.95 -10.70 -8.65
C LEU A 142 1.90 -11.73 -8.06
N ALA A 143 2.95 -11.30 -7.34
CA ALA A 143 3.91 -12.21 -6.73
C ALA A 143 3.21 -13.21 -5.81
N ARG A 144 2.26 -12.75 -4.97
CA ARG A 144 1.45 -13.61 -4.10
C ARG A 144 0.59 -14.62 -4.86
N ILE A 145 0.04 -14.23 -6.02
CA ILE A 145 -0.72 -15.15 -6.88
C ILE A 145 0.22 -16.21 -7.46
N TYR A 146 1.42 -15.83 -7.92
CA TYR A 146 2.40 -16.81 -8.41
C TYR A 146 2.95 -17.73 -7.30
N GLU A 147 3.08 -17.23 -6.06
CA GLU A 147 3.36 -18.07 -4.90
C GLU A 147 2.26 -19.10 -4.65
N PHE A 148 0.98 -18.70 -4.77
CA PHE A 148 -0.14 -19.62 -4.64
C PHE A 148 -0.07 -20.76 -5.68
N TYR A 149 0.41 -20.46 -6.89
CA TYR A 149 0.65 -21.44 -7.96
C TYR A 149 2.01 -22.16 -7.87
N ASP A 150 2.73 -22.02 -6.76
CA ASP A 150 4.08 -22.57 -6.50
C ASP A 150 5.16 -22.15 -7.54
N ASP A 151 4.90 -21.12 -8.34
CA ASP A 151 5.90 -20.52 -9.24
C ASP A 151 6.74 -19.48 -8.47
N LYS A 152 7.54 -20.00 -7.54
CA LYS A 152 8.40 -19.20 -6.65
C LYS A 152 9.43 -18.40 -7.42
N ALA A 153 9.94 -18.93 -8.53
CA ALA A 153 10.95 -18.25 -9.33
C ALA A 153 10.37 -16.99 -9.98
N TYR A 154 9.16 -17.06 -10.53
CA TYR A 154 8.50 -15.89 -11.09
C TYR A 154 8.02 -14.91 -10.01
N ALA A 155 7.54 -15.42 -8.87
CA ALA A 155 7.19 -14.58 -7.72
C ALA A 155 8.39 -13.74 -7.22
N VAL A 156 9.59 -14.33 -7.11
CA VAL A 156 10.81 -13.59 -6.74
C VAL A 156 11.11 -12.47 -7.73
N LYS A 157 10.97 -12.71 -9.04
CA LYS A 157 11.18 -11.67 -10.07
C LYS A 157 10.21 -10.50 -9.87
N LEU A 158 8.94 -10.78 -9.60
CA LEU A 158 7.93 -9.75 -9.35
C LEU A 158 8.22 -8.95 -8.07
N TYR A 159 8.66 -9.62 -7.00
CA TYR A 159 9.13 -8.92 -5.80
C TYR A 159 10.33 -8.01 -6.08
N ASP A 160 11.26 -8.44 -6.93
CA ASP A 160 12.38 -7.60 -7.37
C ASP A 160 11.91 -6.38 -8.16
N GLU A 161 10.91 -6.50 -9.04
CA GLU A 161 10.32 -5.34 -9.71
C GLU A 161 9.69 -4.35 -8.72
N ALA A 162 8.99 -4.85 -7.69
CA ALA A 162 8.46 -3.99 -6.63
C ALA A 162 9.57 -3.29 -5.83
N ILE A 163 10.67 -3.98 -5.52
CA ILE A 163 11.82 -3.45 -4.78
C ILE A 163 12.56 -2.36 -5.59
N LYS A 164 12.68 -2.53 -6.91
CA LYS A 164 13.31 -1.53 -7.80
C LYS A 164 12.62 -0.16 -7.74
N LEU A 165 11.32 -0.13 -7.45
CA LEU A 165 10.56 1.11 -7.28
C LEU A 165 10.92 1.86 -5.99
N ARG A 166 11.64 1.23 -5.06
CA ARG A 166 12.07 1.74 -3.75
C ARG A 166 10.91 1.99 -2.78
N GLU A 167 11.24 2.42 -1.56
CA GLU A 167 10.26 2.78 -0.55
C GLU A 167 9.53 4.07 -0.95
N ILE A 168 8.24 3.94 -1.23
CA ILE A 168 7.34 5.03 -1.62
C ILE A 168 6.11 4.96 -0.73
N THR A 169 5.61 6.11 -0.28
CA THR A 169 4.38 6.20 0.51
C THR A 169 3.22 5.53 -0.22
N GLY A 170 2.55 4.60 0.46
CA GLY A 170 1.43 3.83 -0.12
C GLY A 170 1.84 2.66 -1.03
N GLY A 171 3.14 2.44 -1.25
CA GLY A 171 3.64 1.25 -1.95
C GLY A 171 3.81 0.04 -1.03
N ALA A 172 4.28 -1.08 -1.60
CA ALA A 172 4.43 -2.36 -0.91
C ALA A 172 5.89 -2.84 -0.81
N TYR A 173 6.82 -1.89 -0.66
CA TYR A 173 8.27 -2.16 -0.66
C TYR A 173 8.68 -3.15 0.46
N ARG A 174 8.17 -2.96 1.67
CA ARG A 174 8.52 -3.79 2.83
C ARG A 174 7.95 -5.20 2.69
N GLU A 175 6.74 -5.31 2.16
CA GLU A 175 6.08 -6.57 1.83
C GLU A 175 6.86 -7.32 0.75
N ALA A 176 7.39 -6.61 -0.25
CA ALA A 176 8.19 -7.21 -1.31
C ALA A 176 9.50 -7.81 -0.78
N ILE A 177 10.22 -7.09 0.08
CA ILE A 177 11.43 -7.62 0.74
C ILE A 177 11.08 -8.87 1.55
N LYS A 178 10.07 -8.80 2.42
CA LYS A 178 9.65 -9.92 3.26
C LYS A 178 9.22 -11.14 2.42
N GLY A 179 8.48 -10.91 1.35
CA GLY A 179 8.04 -11.96 0.43
C GLY A 179 9.22 -12.64 -0.25
N LYS A 180 10.15 -11.87 -0.82
CA LYS A 180 11.38 -12.39 -1.43
C LYS A 180 12.22 -13.19 -0.43
N GLU A 181 12.51 -12.63 0.74
CA GLU A 181 13.31 -13.30 1.77
C GLU A 181 12.69 -14.63 2.21
N ARG A 182 11.36 -14.68 2.38
CA ARG A 182 10.64 -15.90 2.72
C ARG A 182 10.86 -16.98 1.65
N LEU A 183 10.74 -16.61 0.38
CA LEU A 183 10.89 -17.56 -0.72
C LEU A 183 12.33 -18.08 -0.84
N LEU A 184 13.32 -17.23 -0.66
CA LEU A 184 14.74 -17.63 -0.74
C LEU A 184 15.19 -18.50 0.44
N LYS A 185 14.56 -18.38 1.61
CA LYS A 185 14.84 -19.24 2.77
C LYS A 185 14.21 -20.64 2.65
N ASN A 186 13.20 -20.78 1.80
CA ASN A 186 12.42 -22.00 1.63
C ASN A 186 12.74 -22.74 0.31
N GLN A 187 13.90 -22.44 -0.30
CA GLN A 187 14.49 -23.16 -1.43
C GLN A 187 15.51 -24.16 -0.91
#